data_AF-A0A7W0N574-F1
#
_entry.id   AF-A0A7W0N574-F1
#
_cell.length_a   1.000
_cell.length_b   1.000
_cell.length_c   1.000
_cell.angle_alpha   90.00
_cell.angle_beta   90.00
_cell.angle_gamma   90.00
#
_symmetry.space_group_name_H-M   'P 1'
#
loop_
_entity.id
_entity.type
_entity.pdbx_description
1 polymer ?
#
loop_
_entity_poly.entity_id
_entity_poly.type
_entity_poly.pdbx_seq_one_letter_code
_entity_poly.pdbx_strand_id
1 'polypeptide(L)'
;MYCAVCGTLINAKLNFCNRCGTKVSKVDLEIQKTVTENLSSSLGYIGGFGFLGFMFVIYILVKNDVPSIALTAISLFYLAALFGVCYQIVQRVSNLPGNSAPSKNDFQDDSPPAQIVSANTAQLESASLEPPSSVTDITTRTLDKELIRR
;
A
#
# COMPACT_ATOMS: atom_id res chain seq x y z
N MET A 1 -1.57 17.06 4.61
CA MET A 1 -1.26 15.76 3.97
C MET A 1 -0.32 16.06 2.83
N TYR A 2 0.81 15.35 2.67
CA TYR A 2 1.79 15.64 1.62
C TYR A 2 1.93 14.45 0.66
N CYS A 3 2.18 14.71 -0.61
CA CYS A 3 2.39 13.66 -1.61
C CYS A 3 3.75 12.98 -1.44
N ALA A 4 3.77 11.65 -1.40
CA ALA A 4 5.01 10.87 -1.28
C ALA A 4 5.97 11.06 -2.48
N VAL A 5 5.46 11.46 -3.65
CA VAL A 5 6.27 11.64 -4.86
C VAL A 5 6.81 13.06 -5.00
N CYS A 6 6.02 14.08 -4.67
CA CYS A 6 6.36 15.47 -4.96
C CYS A 6 6.28 16.43 -3.77
N GLY A 7 5.95 15.94 -2.58
CA GLY A 7 5.91 16.73 -1.35
C GLY A 7 4.81 17.80 -1.30
N THR A 8 3.94 17.92 -2.30
CA THR A 8 2.87 18.94 -2.30
C THR A 8 1.72 18.55 -1.39
N LEU A 9 1.05 19.56 -0.83
CA LEU A 9 -0.13 19.35 0.01
C LEU A 9 -1.27 18.73 -0.83
N ILE A 10 -1.75 17.54 -0.43
CA ILE A 10 -2.86 16.85 -1.10
C ILE A 10 -4.17 17.27 -0.43
N ASN A 11 -5.18 17.54 -1.26
CA ASN A 11 -6.55 17.72 -0.80
C ASN A 11 -7.21 16.34 -0.62
N ALA A 12 -7.67 16.06 0.61
CA ALA A 12 -8.20 14.76 1.03
C ALA A 12 -9.41 14.25 0.21
N LYS A 13 -10.06 15.14 -0.56
CA LYS A 13 -11.21 14.80 -1.39
C LYS A 13 -10.84 14.19 -2.76
N LEU A 14 -9.56 14.23 -3.14
CA LEU A 14 -9.08 13.83 -4.46
C LEU A 14 -8.32 12.50 -4.39
N ASN A 15 -8.58 11.59 -5.33
CA ASN A 15 -7.88 10.31 -5.46
C ASN A 15 -6.49 10.44 -6.13
N PHE A 16 -6.06 11.65 -6.45
CA PHE A 16 -4.83 11.93 -7.18
C PHE A 16 -4.18 13.22 -6.65
N CYS A 17 -2.85 13.32 -6.76
CA CYS A 17 -2.14 14.54 -6.42
C CYS A 17 -2.31 15.60 -7.52
N ASN A 18 -2.72 16.82 -7.14
CA ASN A 18 -2.92 17.94 -8.06
C ASN A 18 -1.64 18.40 -8.80
N ARG A 19 -0.44 18.06 -8.29
CA ARG A 19 0.83 18.49 -8.88
C ARG A 19 1.48 17.42 -9.76
N CYS A 20 1.57 16.19 -9.27
CA CYS A 20 2.29 15.10 -9.98
C CYS A 20 1.35 14.06 -10.61
N GLY A 21 0.04 14.15 -10.41
CA GLY A 21 -0.95 13.21 -10.96
C GLY A 21 -0.90 11.80 -10.36
N THR A 22 0.00 11.53 -9.40
CA THR A 22 0.10 10.21 -8.76
C THR A 22 -1.20 9.88 -8.05
N LYS A 23 -1.70 8.65 -8.27
CA LYS A 23 -2.87 8.11 -7.57
C LYS A 23 -2.57 7.99 -6.09
N VAL A 24 -3.44 8.55 -5.28
CA VAL A 24 -3.37 8.50 -3.82
C VAL A 24 -4.46 7.51 -3.40
N SER A 25 -4.06 6.33 -2.95
CA SER A 25 -5.02 5.35 -2.45
C SER A 25 -5.58 5.83 -1.12
N LYS A 26 -6.91 5.77 -0.96
CA LYS A 26 -7.58 6.06 0.33
C LYS A 26 -7.15 5.10 1.44
N VAL A 27 -6.67 3.91 1.06
CA VAL A 27 -6.14 2.91 1.99
C VAL A 27 -4.76 3.34 2.51
N ASP A 28 -3.87 3.84 1.64
CA ASP A 28 -2.60 4.45 2.07
C ASP A 28 -2.82 5.73 2.91
N LEU A 29 -3.93 6.44 2.65
CA LEU A 29 -4.34 7.64 3.39
C LEU A 29 -4.79 7.36 4.82
N GLU A 30 -5.46 6.24 5.08
CA GLU A 30 -5.78 5.82 6.46
C GLU A 30 -4.56 5.23 7.15
N ILE A 31 -3.80 4.35 6.49
CA ILE A 31 -2.63 3.69 7.09
C ILE A 31 -1.61 4.72 7.60
N GLN A 32 -1.32 5.79 6.85
CA GLN A 32 -0.38 6.80 7.34
C GLN A 32 -0.86 7.54 8.59
N LYS A 33 -2.15 7.87 8.70
CA LYS A 33 -2.69 8.51 9.91
C LYS A 33 -2.58 7.56 11.11
N THR A 34 -3.02 6.33 10.94
CA THR A 34 -3.03 5.32 12.00
C THR A 34 -1.61 4.98 12.47
N VAL A 35 -0.65 4.91 11.55
CA VAL A 35 0.77 4.64 11.89
C VAL A 35 1.39 5.83 12.63
N THR A 36 1.13 7.07 12.23
CA THR A 36 1.66 8.24 12.96
C THR A 36 1.05 8.43 14.35
N GLU A 37 -0.24 8.15 14.53
CA GLU A 37 -0.91 8.25 15.83
C GLU A 37 -0.43 7.15 16.79
N ASN A 38 -0.29 5.92 16.30
CA ASN A 38 0.20 4.80 17.10
C ASN A 38 1.71 4.91 17.42
N LEU A 39 2.52 5.42 16.49
CA LEU A 39 3.94 5.71 16.73
C LEU A 39 4.11 6.82 17.76
N SER A 40 3.33 7.91 17.67
CA SER A 40 3.40 9.00 18.66
C SER A 40 3.03 8.53 20.06
N SER A 41 1.99 7.72 20.17
CA SER A 41 1.54 7.18 21.46
C SER A 41 2.57 6.21 22.06
N SER A 42 3.07 5.25 21.27
CA SER A 42 4.08 4.28 21.71
C SER A 42 5.42 4.94 22.07
N LEU A 43 5.86 5.95 21.31
CA LEU A 43 7.08 6.70 21.61
C LEU A 43 6.95 7.48 22.93
N GLY A 44 5.75 8.01 23.21
CA GLY A 44 5.45 8.64 24.50
C GLY A 44 5.57 7.65 25.67
N TYR A 45 5.06 6.43 25.52
CA TYR A 45 5.21 5.40 26.55
C TYR A 45 6.66 4.94 26.73
N ILE A 46 7.38 4.66 25.65
CA ILE A 46 8.78 4.22 25.72
C ILE A 46 9.67 5.31 26.32
N GLY A 47 9.45 6.57 25.93
CA GLY A 47 10.16 7.71 26.50
C GLY A 47 9.82 7.93 27.99
N GLY A 48 8.52 7.90 28.33
CA GLY A 48 8.06 8.13 29.69
C GLY A 48 8.46 7.02 30.67
N PHE A 49 8.13 5.77 30.35
CA PHE A 49 8.51 4.61 31.17
C PHE A 49 10.02 4.39 31.19
N GLY A 50 10.72 4.61 30.07
CA GLY A 50 12.18 4.55 30.01
C GLY A 50 12.84 5.57 30.92
N PHE A 51 12.36 6.82 30.92
CA PHE A 51 12.87 7.88 31.78
C PHE A 51 12.60 7.61 33.27
N LEU A 52 11.39 7.14 33.61
CA LEU A 52 11.05 6.72 34.97
C LEU A 52 11.95 5.58 35.46
N GLY A 53 12.16 4.55 34.63
CA GLY A 53 13.07 3.45 34.95
C GLY A 53 14.51 3.92 35.15
N PHE A 54 14.98 4.84 34.31
CA PHE A 54 16.31 5.43 34.44
C PHE A 54 16.49 6.22 35.75
N MET A 55 15.50 7.05 36.11
CA MET A 55 15.51 7.79 37.38
C MET A 55 15.52 6.84 38.58
N PHE A 56 14.79 5.73 38.52
CA PHE A 56 14.79 4.71 39.57
C PHE A 56 16.16 4.04 39.72
N VAL A 57 16.82 3.72 38.61
CA VAL A 57 18.17 3.14 38.63
C VAL A 57 19.17 4.13 39.25
N ILE A 58 19.15 5.40 38.84
CA ILE A 58 19.98 6.46 39.44
C ILE A 58 19.72 6.57 40.94
N TYR A 59 18.46 6.58 41.35
CA TYR A 59 18.09 6.69 42.77
C TYR A 59 18.71 5.55 43.60
N ILE A 60 18.66 4.31 43.11
CA ILE A 60 19.29 3.16 43.77
C ILE A 60 20.82 3.31 43.81
N LEU A 61 21.44 3.75 42.72
CA LEU A 61 22.89 3.94 42.65
C LEU A 61 23.38 4.99 43.65
N VAL A 62 22.66 6.12 43.76
CA VAL A 62 22.97 7.19 44.71
C VAL A 62 22.79 6.70 46.15
N LYS A 63 21.73 5.93 46.43
CA LYS A 63 21.48 5.39 47.77
C LYS A 63 22.55 4.40 48.25
N ASN A 64 23.27 3.76 47.33
CA ASN A 64 24.34 2.82 47.63
C ASN A 64 25.74 3.47 47.66
N ASP A 65 25.83 4.81 47.70
CA ASP A 65 27.11 5.54 47.73
C ASP A 65 28.07 5.18 46.58
N VAL A 66 27.50 4.89 45.40
CA VAL A 66 28.30 4.56 44.22
C VAL A 66 29.08 5.79 43.78
N PRO A 67 30.38 5.66 43.46
CA PRO A 67 31.22 6.79 43.05
C PRO A 67 30.64 7.50 41.83
N SER A 68 30.71 8.84 41.82
CA SER A 68 30.11 9.70 40.79
C SER A 68 30.58 9.37 39.37
N ILE A 69 31.80 8.83 39.23
CA ILE A 69 32.37 8.35 37.95
C ILE A 69 31.55 7.20 37.35
N ALA A 70 31.10 6.25 38.17
CA ALA A 70 30.27 5.15 37.67
C ALA A 70 28.87 5.67 37.30
N LEU A 71 28.33 6.60 38.08
CA LEU A 71 27.04 7.23 37.80
C LEU A 71 27.03 7.97 36.46
N THR A 72 28.09 8.74 36.16
CA THR A 72 28.23 9.45 34.88
C THR A 72 28.46 8.50 33.72
N ALA A 73 29.23 7.42 33.90
CA ALA A 73 29.43 6.41 32.86
C ALA A 73 28.11 5.71 32.48
N ILE A 74 27.29 5.34 33.48
CA ILE A 74 25.99 4.69 33.26
C ILE A 74 25.01 5.65 32.57
N SER A 75 24.98 6.93 32.98
CA SER A 75 24.10 7.92 32.34
C SER A 75 24.48 8.18 30.88
N LEU A 76 25.77 8.29 30.60
CA LEU A 76 26.28 8.49 29.25
C LEU A 76 25.98 7.28 28.36
N PHE A 77 26.16 6.07 28.89
CA PHE A 77 25.80 4.84 28.18
C PHE A 77 24.30 4.78 27.87
N TYR A 78 23.44 5.15 28.82
CA TYR A 78 21.99 5.21 28.60
C TYR A 78 21.60 6.22 27.52
N LEU A 79 22.15 7.44 27.56
CA LEU A 79 21.88 8.46 26.54
C LEU A 79 22.39 8.04 25.16
N ALA A 80 23.57 7.41 25.10
CA ALA A 80 24.11 6.88 23.84
C ALA A 80 23.21 5.77 23.26
N ALA A 81 22.70 4.87 24.12
CA ALA A 81 21.77 3.84 23.69
C ALA A 81 20.45 4.44 23.18
N LEU A 82 19.87 5.40 23.89
CA LEU A 82 18.64 6.08 23.49
C LEU A 82 18.83 6.80 22.15
N PHE A 83 19.92 7.56 22.01
CA PHE A 83 20.26 8.24 20.77
C PHE A 83 20.47 7.25 19.62
N GLY A 84 21.14 6.12 19.88
CA GLY A 84 21.34 5.05 18.90
C GLY A 84 20.02 4.43 18.42
N VAL A 85 19.10 4.15 19.33
CA VAL A 85 17.76 3.61 19.00
C VAL A 85 16.96 4.63 18.18
N CYS A 86 16.92 5.89 18.62
CA CYS A 86 16.23 6.96 17.87
C CYS A 86 16.83 7.14 16.47
N TYR A 87 18.16 7.16 16.36
CA TYR A 87 18.86 7.28 15.10
C TYR A 87 18.57 6.10 14.16
N GLN A 88 18.55 4.87 14.67
CA GLN A 88 18.16 3.70 13.89
C GLN A 88 16.72 3.79 13.40
N ILE A 89 15.77 4.20 14.25
CA ILE A 89 14.36 4.35 13.83
C ILE A 89 14.26 5.36 12.68
N VAL A 90 14.90 6.53 12.82
CA VAL A 90 14.91 7.56 11.76
C VAL A 90 15.56 7.03 10.48
N GLN A 91 16.70 6.34 10.57
CA GLN A 91 17.36 5.76 9.41
C GLN A 91 16.49 4.72 8.69
N ARG A 92 15.78 3.87 9.44
CA ARG A 92 14.89 2.85 8.85
C ARG A 92 13.70 3.50 8.15
N VAL A 93 13.18 4.60 8.68
CA VAL A 93 12.10 5.36 8.05
C VAL A 93 12.60 6.12 6.82
N SER A 94 13.81 6.69 6.86
CA SER A 94 14.39 7.42 5.73
C SER A 94 14.88 6.51 4.59
N ASN A 95 15.28 5.28 4.91
CA ASN A 95 15.73 4.27 3.95
C ASN A 95 14.59 3.36 3.46
N LEU A 96 13.34 3.80 3.57
CA LEU A 96 12.25 3.28 2.74
C LEU A 96 12.25 4.09 1.43
N PRO A 97 13.00 3.68 0.39
CA PRO A 97 12.74 4.21 -0.93
C PRO A 97 11.27 3.92 -1.25
N GLY A 98 10.57 4.92 -1.78
CA GLY A 98 9.19 4.81 -2.27
C GLY A 98 9.03 3.88 -3.48
N ASN A 99 9.66 2.71 -3.47
CA ASN A 99 9.35 1.59 -4.34
C ASN A 99 8.18 0.84 -3.66
N SER A 100 6.91 1.15 -3.93
CA SER A 100 6.23 0.64 -5.13
C SER A 100 6.78 -0.71 -5.61
N ALA A 101 6.61 -1.73 -4.78
CA ALA A 101 6.10 -2.99 -5.30
C ALA A 101 4.59 -2.97 -5.03
N PRO A 102 3.71 -3.11 -6.04
CA PRO A 102 2.34 -3.50 -5.75
C PRO A 102 2.42 -4.83 -5.00
N SER A 103 1.90 -4.88 -3.78
CA SER A 103 1.56 -6.14 -3.13
C SER A 103 0.54 -6.81 -4.03
N LYS A 104 1.04 -7.63 -4.95
CA LYS A 104 0.25 -8.63 -5.63
C LYS A 104 0.01 -9.69 -4.56
N ASN A 105 -1.25 -9.85 -4.15
CA ASN A 105 -1.79 -10.71 -3.09
C ASN A 105 -1.77 -9.99 -1.71
N ASP A 106 -2.85 -9.83 -0.94
CA ASP A 106 -4.12 -10.55 -0.85
C ASP A 106 -5.28 -9.56 -0.75
N PHE A 107 -6.07 -9.42 -1.82
CA PHE A 107 -7.51 -9.21 -1.66
C PHE A 107 -8.15 -10.43 -2.32
N GLN A 108 -8.35 -11.45 -1.50
CA GLN A 108 -9.24 -12.56 -1.78
C GLN A 108 -10.67 -12.03 -1.60
N ASP A 109 -11.11 -11.19 -2.53
CA ASP A 109 -12.50 -10.78 -2.66
C ASP A 109 -12.79 -10.40 -4.13
N ASP A 110 -12.34 -11.26 -5.04
CA ASP A 110 -12.94 -11.37 -6.36
C ASP A 110 -13.74 -12.66 -6.33
N SER A 111 -15.05 -12.53 -6.10
CA SER A 111 -15.98 -13.47 -6.74
C SER A 111 -15.56 -13.53 -8.21
N PRO A 112 -15.09 -14.67 -8.75
CA PRO A 112 -14.73 -14.71 -10.15
C PRO A 112 -15.97 -14.29 -10.94
N PRO A 113 -15.87 -13.35 -11.91
CA PRO A 113 -16.98 -13.16 -12.82
C PRO A 113 -17.31 -14.54 -13.37
N ALA A 114 -18.59 -14.92 -13.33
CA ALA A 114 -19.04 -16.22 -13.81
C ALA A 114 -18.43 -16.44 -15.20
N GLN A 115 -17.37 -17.26 -15.24
CA GLN A 115 -16.70 -17.58 -16.48
C GLN A 115 -17.69 -18.43 -17.24
N ILE A 116 -18.30 -17.83 -18.26
CA ILE A 116 -18.96 -18.59 -19.29
C ILE A 116 -17.85 -19.44 -19.90
N VAL A 117 -17.89 -20.74 -19.63
CA VAL A 117 -16.95 -21.69 -20.23
C VAL A 117 -17.17 -21.59 -21.74
N SER A 118 -16.27 -20.91 -22.45
CA SER A 118 -16.26 -20.99 -23.90
C SER A 118 -15.90 -22.42 -24.25
N ALA A 119 -16.85 -23.13 -24.85
CA ALA A 119 -16.59 -24.42 -25.47
C ALA A 119 -15.40 -24.24 -26.42
N ASN A 120 -14.29 -24.91 -26.11
CA ASN A 120 -13.08 -24.85 -26.92
C ASN A 120 -13.42 -25.19 -28.38
N THR A 121 -13.06 -24.30 -29.29
CA THR A 121 -13.19 -24.50 -30.75
C THR A 121 -12.17 -25.49 -31.31
N ALA A 122 -11.36 -26.12 -30.46
CA ALA A 122 -10.36 -27.11 -30.86
C ALA A 122 -10.94 -28.48 -31.29
N GLN A 123 -12.27 -28.64 -31.33
CA GLN A 123 -12.92 -29.88 -31.80
C GLN A 123 -13.39 -29.86 -33.26
N LEU A 124 -13.09 -28.81 -34.03
CA LEU A 124 -13.58 -28.73 -35.42
C LEU A 124 -12.60 -29.18 -36.51
N GLU A 125 -11.44 -29.75 -36.19
CA GLU A 125 -10.43 -30.04 -37.22
C GLU A 125 -10.45 -31.45 -37.84
N SER A 126 -11.38 -32.35 -37.50
CA SER A 126 -11.43 -33.64 -38.21
C SER A 126 -12.73 -34.43 -38.04
N ALA A 127 -13.78 -34.07 -38.80
CA ALA A 127 -14.63 -35.06 -39.47
C ALA A 127 -15.69 -34.38 -40.36
N SER A 128 -15.58 -34.69 -41.66
CA SER A 128 -16.65 -34.70 -42.66
C SER A 128 -16.92 -33.40 -43.43
N LEU A 129 -16.63 -33.48 -44.72
CA LEU A 129 -16.95 -32.55 -45.77
C LEU A 129 -18.45 -32.17 -45.74
N GLU A 130 -18.75 -30.92 -45.42
CA GLU A 130 -19.91 -30.23 -45.98
C GLU A 130 -19.59 -28.73 -46.06
N PRO A 131 -19.73 -28.09 -47.23
CA PRO A 131 -19.44 -26.67 -47.37
C PRO A 131 -20.43 -25.85 -46.52
N PRO A 132 -19.96 -24.89 -45.71
CA PRO A 132 -20.85 -24.04 -44.94
C PRO A 132 -21.70 -23.19 -45.90
N SER A 133 -23.02 -23.31 -45.79
CA SER A 133 -23.96 -22.43 -46.49
C SER A 133 -23.70 -20.99 -46.04
N SER A 134 -23.21 -20.18 -46.98
CA SER A 134 -22.99 -18.75 -46.86
C SER A 134 -24.26 -18.05 -46.35
N VAL A 135 -24.16 -17.39 -45.19
CA VAL A 135 -25.23 -16.53 -44.63
C VAL A 135 -25.32 -15.18 -45.37
N THR A 136 -24.58 -15.02 -46.47
CA THR A 136 -24.63 -13.83 -47.32
C THR A 136 -25.60 -13.94 -48.50
N ASP A 137 -26.26 -15.08 -48.73
CA ASP A 137 -27.11 -15.29 -49.92
C ASP A 137 -28.64 -15.14 -49.69
N ILE A 138 -29.13 -14.97 -48.45
CA ILE A 138 -30.58 -14.97 -48.17
C ILE A 138 -31.19 -13.57 -48.02
N THR A 139 -30.42 -12.50 -47.78
CA THR A 139 -30.99 -11.17 -47.51
C THR A 139 -31.03 -10.22 -48.69
N THR A 140 -30.49 -10.59 -49.86
CA THR A 140 -30.45 -9.70 -51.05
C THR A 140 -31.50 -10.01 -52.11
N ARG A 141 -32.33 -11.05 -51.96
CA ARG A 141 -33.23 -11.52 -53.04
C ARG A 141 -34.72 -11.14 -52.92
N THR A 142 -35.11 -10.30 -51.96
CA THR A 142 -36.52 -9.88 -51.81
C THR A 142 -36.77 -8.37 -51.92
N LEU A 143 -35.77 -7.55 -52.26
CA LEU A 143 -35.95 -6.10 -52.37
C LEU A 143 -36.28 -5.58 -53.79
N ASP A 144 -36.42 -6.46 -54.79
CA ASP A 144 -36.66 -6.06 -56.20
C ASP A 144 -38.14 -6.00 -56.62
N LYS A 145 -39.10 -6.24 -55.71
CA LYS A 145 -40.51 -6.45 -56.10
C LYS A 145 -41.50 -5.31 -55.78
N GLU A 146 -41.03 -4.10 -55.48
CA GLU A 146 -41.91 -2.93 -55.48
C GLU A 146 -41.67 -2.08 -56.73
N LEU A 147 -42.47 -2.38 -57.76
CA LEU A 147 -42.64 -1.56 -58.96
C LEU A 147 -43.17 -0.17 -58.55
N ILE A 148 -42.31 0.84 -58.64
CA ILE A 148 -42.71 2.25 -58.55
C ILE A 148 -43.60 2.57 -59.76
N ARG A 149 -44.91 2.73 -59.49
CA ARG A 149 -45.91 3.25 -60.43
C ARG A 149 -45.77 4.78 -60.51
N ARG A 150 -45.35 5.29 -61.67
CA ARG A 150 -45.62 6.66 -62.10
C ARG A 150 -46.01 6.65 -63.57
#